data_AF-A0A2D5UMU7-F1
#
_entry.id   AF-A0A2D5UMU7-F1
#
_cell.length_a   1.000
_cell.length_b   1.000
_cell.length_c   1.000
_cell.angle_alpha   90.00
_cell.angle_beta   90.00
_cell.angle_gamma   90.00
#
_symmetry.space_group_name_H-M   'P 1'
#
loop_
_entity.id
_entity.type
_entity.pdbx_description
1 polymer ?
#
loop_
_entity_poly.entity_id
_entity_poly.type
_entity_poly.pdbx_seq_one_letter_code
_entity_poly.pdbx_strand_id
1 'polypeptide(L)'
;MRIISGRYKRRVISPPNDLPVRPTTDMAKESLFNVLSNYVDFSEKTVLDLYAGTGNISYEFVSRGCSSVTAVDKDFGCTKFIIKTAQQLEMKELNVTKLDASRFIETAKNKYDIIFADPPYKLTNIDFSGLLHFYEHRKYGRVNFSFFQLEGEQKRL
;
A
#
# COMPACT_ATOMS: atom_id res chain seq x y z
N MET A 1 14.23 0.96 6.86
CA MET A 1 13.45 0.05 5.98
C MET A 1 14.20 -0.13 4.67
N ARG A 2 13.91 -1.16 3.88
CA ARG A 2 14.57 -1.39 2.58
C ARG A 2 13.58 -1.85 1.53
N ILE A 3 13.76 -1.42 0.28
CA ILE A 3 12.96 -1.93 -0.85
C ILE A 3 13.45 -3.33 -1.24
N ILE A 4 12.54 -4.29 -1.35
CA ILE A 4 12.87 -5.72 -1.43
C ILE A 4 13.13 -6.15 -2.89
N SER A 5 12.34 -5.62 -3.82
CA SER A 5 12.34 -6.07 -5.22
C SER A 5 12.09 -4.94 -6.21
N GLY A 6 12.15 -5.21 -7.51
CA GLY A 6 11.86 -4.24 -8.57
C GLY A 6 12.98 -3.23 -8.85
N ARG A 7 12.63 -2.13 -9.52
CA ARG A 7 13.53 -1.07 -10.00
C ARG A 7 14.44 -0.49 -8.93
N TYR A 8 13.94 -0.37 -7.69
CA TYR A 8 14.65 0.23 -6.56
C TYR A 8 15.13 -0.81 -5.53
N LYS A 9 15.22 -2.09 -5.92
CA LYS A 9 15.67 -3.20 -5.06
C LYS A 9 16.93 -2.85 -4.27
N ARG A 10 16.96 -3.24 -2.99
CA ARG A 10 18.02 -3.03 -1.99
C ARG A 10 18.27 -1.57 -1.56
N ARG A 11 17.52 -0.59 -2.04
CA ARG A 11 17.63 0.79 -1.54
C ARG A 11 17.18 0.85 -0.08
N VAL A 12 18.03 1.42 0.77
CA VAL A 12 17.76 1.64 2.19
C VAL A 12 17.13 3.01 2.36
N ILE A 13 16.04 3.06 3.11
CA ILE A 13 15.29 4.28 3.43
C ILE A 13 15.26 4.40 4.95
N SER A 14 15.68 5.55 5.46
CA SER A 14 15.79 5.82 6.90
C SER A 14 14.76 6.87 7.30
N PRO A 15 13.60 6.46 7.84
CA PRO A 15 12.61 7.41 8.37
C PRO A 15 13.13 8.05 9.66
N PRO A 16 12.73 9.30 9.96
CA PRO A 16 12.95 9.91 11.26
C PRO A 16 12.36 9.07 12.40
N ASN A 17 13.03 9.08 13.56
CA ASN A 17 12.63 8.27 14.72
C ASN A 17 11.37 8.78 15.45
N ASP A 18 10.96 10.02 15.18
CA ASP A 18 9.85 10.72 15.83
C ASP A 18 8.51 10.58 15.09
N LEU A 19 8.48 9.85 13.97
CA LEU A 19 7.23 9.62 13.24
C LEU A 19 6.31 8.63 13.98
N PRO A 20 4.98 8.88 14.02
CA PRO A 20 4.02 8.09 14.78
C PRO A 20 3.62 6.79 14.06
N VAL A 21 4.60 6.01 13.60
CA VAL A 21 4.40 4.81 12.77
C VAL A 21 4.85 3.54 13.48
N ARG A 22 4.26 2.40 13.11
CA ARG A 22 4.75 1.09 13.52
C ARG A 22 5.72 0.58 12.46
N PRO A 23 6.90 0.09 12.83
CA PRO A 23 7.83 -0.46 11.85
C PRO A 23 7.28 -1.78 11.26
N THR A 24 7.10 -1.82 9.94
CA THR A 24 6.91 -3.08 9.21
C THR A 24 8.27 -3.72 8.98
N THR A 25 8.43 -4.98 9.37
CA THR A 25 9.69 -5.70 9.11
C THR A 25 9.86 -6.01 7.63
N ASP A 26 11.11 -6.06 7.16
CA ASP A 26 11.43 -6.47 5.78
C ASP A 26 10.78 -7.83 5.46
N MET A 27 10.80 -8.78 6.41
CA MET A 27 10.20 -10.11 6.26
C MET A 27 8.67 -10.06 6.09
N ALA A 28 7.96 -9.24 6.86
CA ALA A 28 6.51 -9.10 6.73
C ALA A 28 6.14 -8.48 5.37
N LYS A 29 6.89 -7.47 4.94
CA LYS A 29 6.70 -6.84 3.63
C LYS A 29 7.02 -7.79 2.48
N GLU A 30 8.12 -8.52 2.55
CA GLU A 30 8.48 -9.54 1.56
C GLU A 30 7.40 -10.61 1.45
N SER A 31 6.91 -11.14 2.59
CA SER A 31 5.83 -12.12 2.62
C SER A 31 4.55 -11.59 1.98
N LEU A 32 4.15 -10.36 2.30
CA LEU A 32 2.99 -9.69 1.71
C LEU A 32 3.09 -9.64 0.18
N PHE A 33 4.18 -9.11 -0.35
CA PHE A 33 4.30 -8.95 -1.78
C PHE A 33 4.55 -10.27 -2.52
N ASN A 34 5.13 -11.29 -1.87
CA ASN A 34 5.20 -12.63 -2.43
C ASN A 34 3.81 -13.24 -2.60
N VAL A 35 2.91 -13.05 -1.63
CA VAL A 35 1.51 -13.46 -1.77
C VAL A 35 0.86 -12.69 -2.93
N LEU A 36 0.94 -11.35 -2.92
CA LEU A 36 0.31 -10.51 -3.95
C LEU A 36 0.79 -10.83 -5.37
N SER A 37 2.09 -11.15 -5.56
CA SER A 37 2.65 -11.55 -6.86
C SER A 37 1.99 -12.79 -7.48
N ASN A 38 1.30 -13.63 -6.71
CA ASN A 38 0.56 -14.77 -7.26
C ASN A 38 -0.84 -14.40 -7.79
N TYR A 39 -1.34 -13.22 -7.42
CA TYR A 39 -2.69 -12.76 -7.76
C TYR A 39 -2.69 -11.60 -8.74
N VAL A 40 -1.64 -10.77 -8.69
CA VAL A 40 -1.60 -9.51 -9.41
C VAL A 40 -0.26 -9.38 -10.15
N ASP A 41 -0.35 -9.11 -11.45
CA ASP A 41 0.76 -8.48 -12.16
C ASP A 41 0.72 -6.98 -11.85
N PHE A 42 1.80 -6.47 -11.26
CA PHE A 42 1.91 -5.06 -10.85
C PHE A 42 2.16 -4.13 -12.02
N SER A 43 2.61 -4.64 -13.17
CA SER A 43 2.94 -3.85 -14.33
C SER A 43 1.76 -2.97 -14.74
N GLU A 44 2.01 -1.68 -14.86
CA GLU A 44 1.04 -0.67 -15.31
C GLU A 44 -0.19 -0.48 -14.41
N LYS A 45 -0.26 -1.16 -13.25
CA LYS A 45 -1.37 -1.02 -12.31
C LYS A 45 -1.36 0.31 -11.57
N THR A 46 -2.55 0.82 -11.29
CA THR A 46 -2.79 1.98 -10.45
C THR A 46 -3.11 1.56 -9.02
N VAL A 47 -2.46 2.19 -8.05
CA VAL A 47 -2.55 1.79 -6.63
C VAL A 47 -2.96 2.96 -5.75
N LEU A 48 -3.85 2.68 -4.80
CA LEU A 48 -4.14 3.54 -3.67
C LEU A 48 -3.61 2.89 -2.39
N ASP A 49 -2.69 3.56 -1.69
CA ASP A 49 -2.14 3.15 -0.40
C ASP A 49 -2.70 4.06 0.70
N LEU A 50 -3.70 3.56 1.43
CA LEU A 50 -4.34 4.26 2.53
C LEU A 50 -3.59 3.97 3.83
N TYR A 51 -3.42 5.01 4.65
CA TYR A 51 -2.61 4.95 5.88
C TYR A 51 -1.13 4.65 5.57
N ALA A 52 -0.59 5.34 4.57
CA ALA A 52 0.71 5.04 3.99
C ALA A 52 1.89 5.11 4.98
N GLY A 53 1.75 5.83 6.11
CA GLY A 53 2.77 5.99 7.12
C GLY A 53 4.07 6.54 6.52
N THR A 54 5.16 5.78 6.60
CA THR A 54 6.45 6.21 6.00
C THR A 54 6.58 5.90 4.51
N GLY A 55 5.53 5.41 3.85
CA GLY A 55 5.50 5.02 2.44
C GLY A 55 6.11 3.65 2.15
N ASN A 56 6.38 2.83 3.16
CA ASN A 56 7.13 1.58 3.00
C ASN A 56 6.49 0.61 2.00
N ILE A 57 5.16 0.59 1.94
CA ILE A 57 4.36 -0.20 0.99
C ILE A 57 4.28 0.52 -0.37
N SER A 58 3.94 1.80 -0.38
CA SER A 58 3.95 2.66 -1.57
C SER A 58 5.23 2.52 -2.42
N TYR A 59 6.42 2.57 -1.80
CA TYR A 59 7.69 2.44 -2.53
C TYR A 59 7.87 1.08 -3.19
N GLU A 60 7.34 0.01 -2.58
CA GLU A 60 7.46 -1.34 -3.10
C GLU A 60 6.54 -1.54 -4.32
N PHE A 61 5.32 -0.97 -4.30
CA PHE A 61 4.45 -0.92 -5.48
C PHE A 61 5.10 -0.18 -6.65
N VAL A 62 5.64 1.02 -6.40
CA VAL A 62 6.37 1.80 -7.42
C VAL A 62 7.59 1.02 -7.95
N SER A 63 8.32 0.36 -7.05
CA SER A 63 9.49 -0.44 -7.44
C SER A 63 9.10 -1.63 -8.34
N ARG A 64 7.94 -2.24 -8.11
CA ARG A 64 7.43 -3.40 -8.85
C ARG A 64 6.75 -3.06 -10.18
N GLY A 65 6.70 -1.79 -10.57
CA GLY A 65 6.26 -1.37 -11.92
C GLY A 65 4.84 -0.82 -12.01
N CYS A 66 4.20 -0.50 -10.88
CA CYS A 66 2.93 0.22 -10.91
C CYS A 66 3.09 1.59 -11.58
N SER A 67 2.17 1.93 -12.49
CA SER A 67 2.22 3.16 -13.30
C SER A 67 1.88 4.42 -12.49
N SER A 68 1.10 4.26 -11.43
CA SER A 68 0.73 5.33 -10.52
C SER A 68 0.41 4.77 -9.14
N VAL A 69 0.98 5.38 -8.11
CA VAL A 69 0.71 5.04 -6.71
C VAL A 69 0.30 6.31 -5.99
N THR A 70 -0.89 6.32 -5.40
CA THR A 70 -1.38 7.41 -4.55
C THR A 70 -1.24 6.99 -3.09
N ALA A 71 -0.32 7.61 -2.36
CA ALA A 71 -0.13 7.44 -0.93
C ALA A 71 -0.96 8.48 -0.18
N VAL A 72 -1.83 8.02 0.73
CA VAL A 72 -2.70 8.88 1.54
C VAL A 72 -2.36 8.68 3.01
N ASP A 73 -1.99 9.76 3.69
CA ASP A 73 -1.81 9.77 5.13
C ASP A 73 -2.23 11.12 5.74
N LYS A 74 -2.77 11.09 6.96
CA LYS A 74 -3.18 12.32 7.66
C LYS A 74 -2.01 13.03 8.32
N ASP A 75 -0.96 12.31 8.68
CA ASP A 75 0.20 12.84 9.38
C ASP A 75 1.08 13.67 8.43
N PHE A 76 1.45 14.87 8.89
CA PHE A 76 2.28 15.78 8.09
C PHE A 76 3.73 15.29 7.97
N GLY A 77 4.30 14.75 9.06
CA GLY A 77 5.67 14.26 9.07
C GLY A 77 5.85 13.09 8.11
N CYS A 78 4.89 12.17 8.12
CA CYS A 78 4.78 11.03 7.22
C CYS A 78 4.71 11.46 5.75
N THR A 79 3.74 12.28 5.39
CA THR A 79 3.57 12.74 3.99
C THR A 79 4.78 13.55 3.50
N LYS A 80 5.32 14.45 4.33
CA LYS A 80 6.55 15.20 4.02
C LYS A 80 7.75 14.27 3.80
N PHE A 81 7.89 13.23 4.61
CA PHE A 81 8.93 12.23 4.45
C PHE A 81 8.79 11.48 3.11
N ILE A 82 7.58 11.02 2.78
CA ILE A 82 7.31 10.32 1.52
C ILE A 82 7.68 11.18 0.31
N ILE A 83 7.25 12.45 0.31
CA ILE A 83 7.56 13.39 -0.78
C ILE A 83 9.07 13.54 -0.95
N LYS A 84 9.81 13.75 0.16
CA LYS A 84 11.26 13.90 0.13
C LYS A 84 11.94 12.63 -0.41
N THR A 85 11.53 11.46 0.05
CA THR A 85 12.11 10.19 -0.41
C THR A 85 11.79 9.92 -1.88
N ALA A 86 10.55 10.19 -2.32
CA ALA A 86 10.14 10.06 -3.71
C ALA A 86 10.99 10.95 -4.63
N GLN A 87 11.24 12.20 -4.22
CA GLN A 87 12.13 13.12 -4.95
C GLN A 87 13.57 12.60 -5.02
N GLN A 88 14.12 12.13 -3.90
CA GLN A 88 15.50 11.62 -3.83
C GLN A 88 15.72 10.36 -4.67
N LEU A 89 14.69 9.53 -4.83
CA LEU A 89 14.72 8.31 -5.63
C LEU A 89 14.13 8.50 -7.03
N GLU A 90 13.76 9.73 -7.40
CA GLU A 90 13.16 10.07 -8.69
C GLU A 90 11.92 9.24 -9.03
N MET A 91 11.11 8.90 -8.02
CA MET A 91 9.86 8.16 -8.14
C MET A 91 8.73 9.09 -8.62
N LYS A 92 8.64 9.29 -9.94
CA LYS A 92 7.63 10.18 -10.55
C LYS A 92 6.21 9.61 -10.48
N GLU A 93 6.09 8.30 -10.32
CA GLU A 93 4.82 7.57 -10.26
C GLU A 93 4.15 7.70 -8.88
N LEU A 94 4.87 8.20 -7.86
CA LEU A 94 4.38 8.31 -6.50
C LEU A 94 3.78 9.69 -6.21
N ASN A 95 2.46 9.71 -6.02
CA ASN A 95 1.68 10.87 -5.62
C ASN A 95 1.36 10.78 -4.13
N VAL A 96 1.44 11.91 -3.41
CA VAL A 96 1.21 11.94 -1.96
C VAL A 96 0.10 12.93 -1.63
N THR A 97 -0.92 12.47 -0.93
CA THR A 97 -2.04 13.29 -0.47
C THR A 97 -2.09 13.32 1.05
N LYS A 98 -2.00 14.52 1.62
CA LYS A 98 -2.23 14.71 3.06
C LYS A 98 -3.72 14.84 3.33
N LEU A 99 -4.37 13.72 3.67
CA LEU A 99 -5.78 13.69 4.03
C LEU A 99 -6.06 12.48 4.93
N ASP A 100 -7.12 12.57 5.74
CA ASP A 100 -7.63 11.39 6.42
C ASP A 100 -8.21 10.40 5.39
N ALA A 101 -7.93 9.11 5.56
CA ALA A 101 -8.33 8.07 4.63
C ALA A 101 -9.85 8.03 4.39
N SER A 102 -10.67 8.22 5.43
CA SER A 102 -12.14 8.19 5.26
C SER A 102 -12.62 9.36 4.41
N ARG A 103 -12.06 10.55 4.65
CA ARG A 103 -12.35 11.77 3.85
C ARG A 103 -11.83 11.66 2.42
N PHE A 104 -10.68 11.01 2.21
CA PHE A 104 -10.16 10.76 0.88
C PHE A 104 -11.11 9.89 0.09
N ILE A 105 -11.59 8.79 0.68
CA ILE A 105 -12.53 7.86 0.02
C ILE A 105 -13.82 8.59 -0.41
N GLU A 106 -14.38 9.46 0.44
CA GLU A 106 -15.58 10.24 0.13
C GLU A 106 -15.40 11.20 -1.07
N THR A 107 -14.17 11.64 -1.31
CA THR A 107 -13.86 12.66 -2.34
C THR A 107 -13.12 12.08 -3.55
N ALA A 108 -12.69 10.83 -3.48
CA ALA A 108 -11.93 10.16 -4.52
C ALA A 108 -12.79 9.99 -5.78
N LYS A 109 -12.28 10.50 -6.91
CA LYS A 109 -12.89 10.36 -8.24
C LYS A 109 -12.16 9.36 -9.12
N ASN A 110 -10.94 9.00 -8.74
CA ASN A 110 -10.08 8.11 -9.49
C ASN A 110 -10.45 6.66 -9.23
N LYS A 111 -10.28 5.81 -10.25
CA LYS A 111 -10.31 4.36 -10.11
C LYS A 111 -8.90 3.85 -9.84
N TYR A 112 -8.82 2.77 -9.08
CA TYR A 112 -7.56 2.12 -8.73
C TYR A 112 -7.71 0.61 -8.97
N ASP A 113 -6.69 -0.01 -9.54
CA ASP A 113 -6.64 -1.46 -9.70
C ASP A 113 -6.39 -2.17 -8.36
N ILE A 114 -5.61 -1.54 -7.48
CA ILE A 114 -5.23 -2.09 -6.19
C ILE A 114 -5.49 -1.03 -5.12
N ILE A 115 -6.19 -1.41 -4.06
CA ILE A 115 -6.34 -0.59 -2.85
C ILE A 115 -5.72 -1.36 -1.70
N PHE A 116 -4.69 -0.78 -1.09
CA PHE A 116 -4.06 -1.28 0.12
C PHE A 116 -4.44 -0.38 1.30
N ALA A 117 -4.76 -0.98 2.45
CA ALA A 117 -5.06 -0.24 3.67
C ALA A 117 -4.60 -1.02 4.89
N ASP A 118 -3.82 -0.37 5.76
CA ASP A 118 -3.41 -0.91 7.07
C ASP A 118 -3.79 0.10 8.18
N PRO A 119 -5.08 0.18 8.54
CA PRO A 119 -5.53 1.15 9.54
C PRO A 119 -4.97 0.84 10.94
N PRO A 120 -4.78 1.85 11.80
CA PRO A 120 -4.31 1.65 13.16
C PRO A 120 -5.28 0.82 14.02
N TYR A 121 -4.71 -0.11 14.79
CA TYR A 121 -5.25 -1.22 15.62
C TYR A 121 -6.49 -1.02 16.50
N LYS A 122 -7.23 0.09 16.47
CA LYS A 122 -8.46 0.25 17.28
C LYS A 122 -9.63 -0.61 16.79
N LEU A 123 -9.41 -1.46 15.80
CA LEU A 123 -10.39 -2.34 15.19
C LEU A 123 -9.87 -3.78 15.29
N THR A 124 -10.28 -4.51 16.33
CA THR A 124 -9.96 -5.94 16.45
C THR A 124 -11.24 -6.74 16.21
N ASN A 125 -11.16 -7.75 15.33
CA ASN A 125 -12.26 -8.57 14.81
C ASN A 125 -13.29 -7.85 13.91
N ILE A 126 -12.82 -7.26 12.81
CA ILE A 126 -13.74 -6.92 11.71
C ILE A 126 -13.86 -8.16 10.79
N ASP A 127 -15.05 -8.73 10.75
CA ASP A 127 -15.42 -9.70 9.72
C ASP A 127 -15.87 -8.93 8.47
N PHE A 128 -15.12 -9.14 7.38
CA PHE A 128 -15.37 -8.50 6.10
C PHE A 128 -16.15 -9.40 5.13
N SER A 129 -16.49 -10.63 5.53
CA SER A 129 -17.09 -11.63 4.66
C SER A 129 -18.48 -11.26 4.12
N GLY A 130 -19.22 -10.41 4.85
CA GLY A 130 -20.53 -9.91 4.45
C GLY A 130 -20.51 -8.70 3.51
N LEU A 131 -19.34 -8.18 3.17
CA LEU A 131 -19.22 -7.01 2.29
C LEU A 131 -19.27 -7.42 0.81
N LEU A 132 -19.84 -6.54 -0.02
CA LEU A 132 -19.87 -6.73 -1.47
C LEU A 132 -18.45 -6.88 -2.01
N HIS A 133 -18.27 -7.78 -2.99
CA HIS A 133 -17.00 -8.11 -3.62
C HIS A 133 -15.98 -8.81 -2.73
N PHE A 134 -16.32 -9.19 -1.50
CA PHE A 134 -15.41 -10.00 -0.70
C PHE A 134 -15.07 -11.32 -1.41
N TYR A 135 -13.77 -11.59 -1.56
CA TYR A 135 -13.26 -12.78 -2.23
C TYR A 135 -12.76 -13.81 -1.21
N GLU A 136 -11.80 -13.44 -0.37
CA GLU A 136 -11.30 -14.33 0.67
C GLU A 136 -10.69 -13.55 1.85
N HIS A 137 -10.57 -14.23 2.99
CA HIS A 137 -9.78 -13.78 4.12
C HIS A 137 -8.65 -14.78 4.39
N ARG A 138 -7.42 -14.28 4.53
CA ARG A 138 -6.26 -15.10 4.89
C ARG A 138 -5.53 -14.57 6.09
N LYS A 139 -5.07 -15.49 6.93
CA LYS A 139 -4.26 -15.21 8.11
C LYS A 139 -2.88 -15.80 7.95
N TYR A 140 -1.86 -14.94 7.99
CA TYR A 140 -0.45 -15.34 8.02
C TYR A 140 0.15 -14.89 9.36
N GLY A 141 0.22 -15.83 10.31
CA GLY A 141 0.64 -15.54 11.68
C GLY A 141 -0.32 -14.59 12.39
N ARG A 142 0.15 -13.38 12.73
CA ARG A 142 -0.65 -12.32 13.37
C ARG A 142 -1.24 -11.31 12.38
N VAL A 143 -0.96 -11.46 11.08
CA VAL A 143 -1.44 -10.56 10.03
C VAL A 143 -2.63 -11.19 9.34
N ASN A 144 -3.66 -10.39 9.08
CA ASN A 144 -4.87 -10.81 8.40
C ASN A 144 -5.06 -9.96 7.14
N PHE A 145 -5.46 -10.58 6.04
CA PHE A 145 -5.75 -9.93 4.77
C PHE A 145 -7.16 -10.29 4.33
N SER A 146 -7.95 -9.29 3.95
CA SER A 146 -9.22 -9.49 3.26
C SER A 146 -9.08 -8.99 1.84
N PHE A 147 -9.32 -9.87 0.88
CA PHE A 147 -9.26 -9.56 -0.53
C PHE A 147 -10.67 -9.30 -1.05
N PHE A 148 -10.79 -8.28 -1.88
CA PHE A 148 -12.03 -7.92 -2.55
C PHE A 148 -11.79 -7.92 -4.06
N GLN A 149 -12.71 -8.49 -4.83
CA GLN A 149 -12.64 -8.59 -6.28
C GLN A 149 -13.94 -8.12 -6.91
N LEU A 150 -13.86 -7.08 -7.74
CA LEU A 150 -15.01 -6.62 -8.52
C LEU A 150 -15.39 -7.70 -9.55
N GLU A 151 -16.68 -8.04 -9.64
CA GLU A 151 -17.17 -8.98 -10.66
C GLU A 151 -17.00 -8.36 -12.05
N GLY A 152 -16.27 -9.03 -12.95
CA GLY A 152 -16.10 -8.61 -14.35
C GLY A 152 -14.71 -8.83 -14.94
N GLU A 153 -13.66 -8.99 -14.14
CA GLU A 153 -12.32 -9.34 -14.65
C GLU A 153 -12.15 -10.87 -14.71
N GLN A 154 -12.79 -11.51 -15.69
CA GLN A 154 -12.37 -12.83 -16.12
C GLN A 154 -10.92 -12.74 -16.62
N LYS A 155 -10.04 -13.55 -16.02
CA LYS A 155 -8.69 -13.81 -16.52
C LYS A 155 -8.75 -14.05 -18.03
N ARG A 156 -8.16 -13.15 -18.83
CA ARG A 156 -7.58 -13.58 -20.10
C ARG A 156 -6.36 -14.42 -19.74
N LEU A 157 -6.56 -15.74 -19.80
CA LEU A 157 -5.49 -16.74 -19.85
C LEU A 157 -4.55 -16.43 -21.02
#